data_AF-A0AAE7JVF5-F1
#
_entry.id   AF-A0AAE7JVF5-F1
#
_cell.length_a   1.000
_cell.length_b   1.000
_cell.length_c   1.000
_cell.angle_alpha   90.00
_cell.angle_beta   90.00
_cell.angle_gamma   90.00
#
_symmetry.space_group_name_H-M   'P 1'
#
loop_
_entity.id
_entity.type
_entity.pdbx_description
1 polymer ?
#
loop_
_entity_poly.entity_id
_entity_poly.type
_entity_poly.pdbx_seq_one_letter_code
_entity_poly.pdbx_strand_id
1 'polypeptide(L)'
;MKTAICGITVIAASLLTLSSFANEKHDLKCTLDSGEEMTVRHSINTVYIGLQKPGGDSKEEDVIKFDIPSGEARQLLSDSGHGQVIYGLRGDNSHREYAAFIQYTKRGNEVSTYFSEVDKEGNEASKSYCKPNTITVNEALTQKGISGVKVID
;
A
#
# COMPACT_ATOMS: atom_id res chain seq x y z
N MET A 1 -6.49 -42.56 59.98
CA MET A 1 -7.33 -41.74 59.08
C MET A 1 -6.72 -40.35 58.99
N LYS A 2 -6.34 -39.94 57.77
CA LYS A 2 -6.10 -38.58 57.24
C LYS A 2 -5.13 -37.65 58.00
N THR A 3 -3.88 -37.62 57.56
CA THR A 3 -3.00 -36.44 57.60
C THR A 3 -3.10 -35.71 56.27
N ALA A 4 -3.45 -34.42 56.32
CA ALA A 4 -3.60 -33.54 55.18
C ALA A 4 -2.24 -32.99 54.74
N ILE A 5 -1.89 -33.17 53.46
CA ILE A 5 -0.72 -32.54 52.84
C ILE A 5 -1.19 -31.26 52.14
N CYS A 6 -0.65 -30.15 52.61
CA CYS A 6 -0.85 -28.80 52.10
C CYS A 6 -0.07 -28.66 50.78
N GLY A 7 -0.78 -28.65 49.65
CA GLY A 7 -0.20 -28.41 48.33
C GLY A 7 -0.25 -26.93 47.98
N ILE A 8 0.91 -26.24 48.05
CA ILE A 8 1.07 -24.87 47.57
C ILE A 8 1.01 -24.90 46.03
N THR A 9 -0.05 -24.33 45.47
CA THR A 9 -0.18 -24.15 44.02
C THR A 9 0.47 -22.82 43.64
N VAL A 10 1.61 -22.86 42.96
CA VAL A 10 2.25 -21.68 42.35
C VAL A 10 1.61 -21.46 40.98
N ILE A 11 0.74 -20.46 40.86
CA ILE A 11 0.17 -20.03 39.57
C ILE A 11 1.17 -19.05 38.95
N ALA A 12 2.00 -19.54 38.04
CA ALA A 12 2.80 -18.68 37.17
C ALA A 12 1.90 -18.09 36.08
N ALA A 13 1.43 -16.85 36.30
CA ALA A 13 0.70 -16.10 35.28
C ALA A 13 1.69 -15.53 34.26
N SER A 14 1.99 -16.29 33.20
CA SER A 14 2.67 -15.77 32.03
C SER A 14 1.72 -14.83 31.29
N LEU A 15 1.91 -13.53 31.47
CA LEU A 15 1.30 -12.48 30.64
C LEU A 15 1.87 -12.59 29.23
N LEU A 16 1.20 -13.37 28.38
CA LEU A 16 1.38 -13.28 26.93
C LEU A 16 0.76 -11.97 26.47
N THR A 17 1.57 -10.92 26.36
CA THR A 17 1.23 -9.72 25.62
C THR A 17 1.13 -10.11 24.14
N LEU A 18 -0.07 -10.48 23.69
CA LEU A 18 -0.38 -10.58 22.28
C LEU A 18 -0.29 -9.16 21.72
N SER A 19 0.80 -8.85 21.04
CA SER A 19 0.90 -7.68 20.19
C SER A 19 -0.26 -7.75 19.20
N SER A 20 -1.22 -6.84 19.36
CA SER A 20 -2.30 -6.65 18.39
C SER A 20 -1.67 -6.07 17.12
N PHE A 21 -1.23 -6.94 16.22
CA PHE A 21 -0.92 -6.55 14.85
C PHE A 21 -2.25 -6.17 14.20
N ALA A 22 -2.60 -4.88 14.25
CA ALA A 22 -3.59 -4.33 13.35
C ALA A 22 -3.06 -4.59 11.93
N ASN A 23 -3.62 -5.60 11.27
CA ASN A 23 -3.30 -5.91 9.88
C ASN A 23 -3.85 -4.76 9.03
N GLU A 24 -3.05 -3.71 8.87
CA GLU A 24 -3.39 -2.58 8.01
C GLU A 24 -3.53 -3.10 6.59
N LYS A 25 -4.79 -3.25 6.16
CA LYS A 25 -5.14 -3.77 4.85
C LYS A 25 -4.72 -2.74 3.80
N HIS A 26 -3.62 -3.03 3.12
CA HIS A 26 -3.10 -2.26 2.00
C HIS A 26 -3.42 -2.95 0.68
N ASP A 27 -3.55 -2.14 -0.37
CA ASP A 27 -3.70 -2.63 -1.73
C ASP A 27 -2.34 -2.89 -2.35
N LEU A 28 -1.38 -2.00 -2.07
CA LEU A 28 0.00 -2.11 -2.48
C LEU A 28 0.88 -1.47 -1.41
N LYS A 29 2.02 -2.08 -1.10
CA LYS A 29 3.00 -1.51 -0.18
C LYS A 29 4.41 -1.90 -0.61
N CYS A 30 5.36 -0.97 -0.50
CA CYS A 30 6.76 -1.24 -0.78
C CYS A 30 7.68 -0.25 -0.06
N THR A 31 8.98 -0.54 -0.05
CA THR A 31 10.02 0.43 0.29
C THR A 31 10.62 1.00 -1.00
N LEU A 32 10.58 2.32 -1.15
CA LEU A 32 11.22 3.03 -2.25
C LEU A 32 12.75 2.98 -2.13
N ASP A 33 13.46 3.27 -3.21
CA ASP A 33 14.92 3.34 -3.23
C ASP A 33 15.47 4.44 -2.29
N SER A 34 14.70 5.50 -2.05
CA SER A 34 14.97 6.54 -1.04
C SER A 34 14.96 5.99 0.40
N GLY A 35 14.38 4.81 0.62
CA GLY A 35 14.15 4.21 1.93
C GLY A 35 12.76 4.51 2.51
N GLU A 36 11.98 5.40 1.89
CA GLU A 36 10.61 5.69 2.30
C GLU A 36 9.71 4.47 2.08
N GLU A 37 8.75 4.26 2.98
CA GLU A 37 7.70 3.28 2.79
C GLU A 37 6.54 3.92 2.03
N MET A 38 6.23 3.40 0.86
CA MET A 38 5.04 3.75 0.10
C MET A 38 3.92 2.75 0.41
N THR A 39 2.75 3.27 0.76
CA THR A 39 1.54 2.45 0.96
C THR A 39 0.37 3.02 0.17
N VAL A 40 -0.30 2.17 -0.60
CA VAL A 40 -1.59 2.46 -1.27
C VAL A 40 -2.70 1.75 -0.52
N ARG A 41 -3.73 2.52 -0.16
CA ARG A 41 -4.95 2.05 0.51
C ARG A 41 -6.15 2.70 -0.12
N HIS A 42 -7.32 2.06 -0.08
CA HIS A 42 -8.57 2.70 -0.45
C HIS A 42 -9.67 2.52 0.59
N SER A 43 -10.55 3.51 0.63
CA SER A 43 -11.90 3.39 1.20
C SER A 43 -12.92 3.43 0.06
N ILE A 44 -14.22 3.45 0.41
CA ILE A 44 -15.29 3.50 -0.59
C ILE A 44 -15.23 4.74 -1.50
N ASN A 45 -14.74 5.87 -1.00
CA ASN A 45 -14.76 7.15 -1.71
C ASN A 45 -13.37 7.76 -1.95
N THR A 46 -12.30 7.15 -1.44
CA THR A 46 -10.98 7.80 -1.45
C THR A 46 -9.88 6.79 -1.63
N VAL A 47 -8.92 7.11 -2.50
CA VAL A 47 -7.62 6.43 -2.59
C VAL A 47 -6.59 7.26 -1.81
N TYR A 48 -5.78 6.57 -1.01
CA TYR A 48 -4.72 7.14 -0.19
C TYR A 48 -3.37 6.60 -0.68
N ILE A 49 -2.41 7.49 -0.87
CA ILE A 49 -1.00 7.15 -1.06
C ILE A 49 -0.23 7.75 0.11
N GLY A 50 0.28 6.91 0.99
CA GLY A 50 1.15 7.29 2.09
C GLY A 50 2.61 7.17 1.72
N LEU A 51 3.41 8.18 2.06
CA LEU A 51 4.87 8.15 2.00
C LEU A 51 5.41 8.39 3.41
N GLN A 52 6.04 7.36 4.00
CA GLN A 52 6.60 7.42 5.34
C GLN A 52 8.12 7.39 5.30
N LYS A 53 8.77 8.36 5.94
CA LYS A 53 10.23 8.42 6.04
C LYS A 53 10.82 7.31 6.91
N PRO A 54 12.04 6.84 6.61
CA PRO A 54 12.72 5.85 7.45
C PRO A 54 12.85 6.35 8.89
N GLY A 55 12.42 5.54 9.86
CA GLY A 55 12.50 5.90 11.28
C GLY A 55 11.54 7.03 11.73
N GLY A 56 10.60 7.44 10.87
CA GLY A 56 9.57 8.40 11.24
C GLY A 56 8.54 7.79 12.18
N ASP A 57 8.21 8.49 13.26
CA ASP A 57 7.00 8.22 14.04
C ASP A 57 5.78 8.36 13.11
N SER A 58 4.80 7.46 13.22
CA SER A 58 3.60 7.40 12.34
C SER A 58 2.77 8.70 12.23
N LYS A 59 3.15 9.76 12.95
CA LYS A 59 2.50 11.07 12.94
C LYS A 59 2.94 11.98 11.78
N GLU A 60 4.04 11.66 11.08
CA GLU A 60 4.54 12.40 9.91
C GLU A 60 4.46 11.55 8.63
N GLU A 61 3.29 10.97 8.34
CA GLU A 61 3.01 10.35 7.04
C GLU A 61 2.55 11.43 6.06
N ASP A 62 3.28 11.61 4.94
CA ASP A 62 2.81 12.44 3.84
C ASP A 62 1.72 11.65 3.09
N VAL A 63 0.45 11.99 3.34
CA VAL A 63 -0.70 11.29 2.76
C VAL A 63 -1.31 12.10 1.63
N ILE A 64 -1.19 11.56 0.42
CA ILE A 64 -1.89 12.02 -0.77
C ILE A 64 -3.28 11.38 -0.83
N LYS A 65 -4.31 12.17 -1.12
CA LYS A 65 -5.71 11.72 -1.17
C LYS A 65 -6.32 12.06 -2.52
N PHE A 66 -7.03 11.11 -3.11
CA PHE A 66 -7.79 11.29 -4.34
C PHE A 66 -9.22 10.82 -4.12
N ASP A 67 -10.16 11.73 -4.36
CA ASP A 67 -11.59 11.43 -4.28
C ASP A 67 -12.05 10.62 -5.50
N ILE A 68 -12.69 9.48 -5.22
CA ILE A 68 -13.12 8.53 -6.25
C ILE A 68 -14.33 9.07 -7.01
N PRO A 69 -15.42 9.54 -6.37
CA PRO A 69 -16.61 10.04 -7.07
C PRO A 69 -16.35 11.21 -8.04
N SER A 70 -15.41 12.10 -7.70
CA SER A 70 -15.02 13.23 -8.57
C SER A 70 -14.13 12.84 -9.74
N GLY A 71 -13.59 11.60 -9.75
CA GLY A 71 -12.70 11.12 -10.80
C GLY A 71 -11.25 11.58 -10.66
N GLU A 72 -10.84 12.06 -9.48
CA GLU A 72 -9.44 12.42 -9.19
C GLU A 72 -8.52 11.21 -9.25
N ALA A 73 -9.04 10.00 -8.97
CA ALA A 73 -8.36 8.73 -9.19
C ALA A 73 -8.81 8.07 -10.50
N ARG A 74 -7.84 7.62 -11.30
CA ARG A 74 -8.02 6.80 -12.50
C ARG A 74 -7.07 5.61 -12.44
N GLN A 75 -7.46 4.49 -13.01
CA GLN A 75 -6.65 3.27 -12.98
C GLN A 75 -6.53 2.60 -14.34
N LEU A 76 -5.44 1.87 -14.54
CA LEU A 76 -5.22 1.00 -15.69
C LEU A 76 -5.12 -0.44 -15.18
N LEU A 77 -5.81 -1.36 -15.85
CA LEU A 77 -5.66 -2.79 -15.65
C LEU A 77 -5.34 -3.41 -17.00
N SER A 78 -4.20 -4.08 -17.10
CA SER A 78 -3.81 -4.80 -18.31
C SER A 78 -3.30 -6.18 -17.94
N ASP A 79 -3.89 -7.20 -18.56
CA ASP A 79 -3.35 -8.56 -18.61
C ASP A 79 -3.19 -8.93 -20.09
N SER A 80 -1.93 -9.07 -20.53
CA SER A 80 -1.64 -9.34 -21.94
C SER A 80 -1.75 -10.83 -22.31
N GLY A 81 -2.23 -11.70 -21.41
CA GLY A 81 -2.37 -13.14 -21.65
C GLY A 81 -1.04 -13.90 -21.74
N HIS A 82 0.09 -13.18 -21.80
CA HIS A 82 1.45 -13.73 -21.77
C HIS A 82 2.04 -13.78 -20.34
N GLY A 83 1.18 -13.76 -19.31
CA GLY A 83 1.60 -13.74 -17.92
C GLY A 83 2.22 -12.40 -17.48
N GLN A 84 1.89 -11.31 -18.19
CA GLN A 84 2.21 -9.95 -17.77
C GLN A 84 0.95 -9.28 -17.23
N VAL A 85 1.02 -8.85 -15.97
CA VAL A 85 -0.04 -8.11 -15.28
C VAL A 85 0.47 -6.71 -14.99
N ILE A 86 -0.30 -5.69 -15.35
CA ILE A 86 -0.01 -4.29 -15.10
C ILE A 86 -1.20 -3.69 -14.37
N TYR A 87 -0.92 -3.05 -13.24
CA TYR A 87 -1.83 -2.14 -12.57
C TYR A 87 -1.23 -0.75 -12.56
N GLY A 88 -1.97 0.24 -13.05
CA GLY A 88 -1.61 1.65 -12.97
C GLY A 88 -2.61 2.41 -12.13
N LEU A 89 -2.16 3.36 -11.32
CA LEU A 89 -2.98 4.35 -10.63
C LEU A 89 -2.45 5.73 -11.02
N ARG A 90 -3.34 6.58 -11.53
CA ARG A 90 -3.08 8.00 -11.73
C ARG A 90 -4.03 8.79 -10.85
N GLY A 91 -3.46 9.56 -9.93
CA GLY A 91 -4.18 10.52 -9.11
C GLY A 91 -3.86 11.95 -9.55
N ASP A 92 -4.88 12.75 -9.78
CA ASP A 92 -4.74 14.12 -10.26
C ASP A 92 -5.87 14.96 -9.66
N ASN A 93 -5.52 16.06 -8.97
CA ASN A 93 -6.51 16.99 -8.43
C ASN A 93 -6.03 18.43 -8.58
N SER A 94 -6.98 19.36 -8.64
CA SER A 94 -6.68 20.78 -8.90
C SER A 94 -5.87 21.48 -7.81
N HIS A 95 -5.73 20.86 -6.64
CA HIS A 95 -5.05 21.41 -5.48
C HIS A 95 -3.57 20.99 -5.41
N ARG A 96 -3.12 20.10 -6.30
CA ARG A 96 -1.73 19.67 -6.40
C ARG A 96 -1.05 20.29 -7.61
N GLU A 97 0.25 20.53 -7.46
CA GLU A 97 1.11 20.93 -8.58
C GLU A 97 1.37 19.73 -9.50
N TYR A 98 1.59 18.55 -8.93
CA TYR A 98 1.91 17.32 -9.65
C TYR A 98 0.83 16.24 -9.49
N ALA A 99 0.55 15.55 -10.59
CA ALA A 99 -0.20 14.31 -10.58
C ALA A 99 0.68 13.17 -10.03
N ALA A 100 0.09 12.31 -9.21
CA ALA A 100 0.74 11.11 -8.70
C ALA A 100 0.49 9.92 -9.62
N PHE A 101 1.51 9.14 -9.89
CA PHE A 101 1.41 7.93 -10.68
C PHE A 101 2.09 6.76 -9.97
N ILE A 102 1.40 5.63 -9.92
CA ILE A 102 1.93 4.36 -9.44
C ILE A 102 1.71 3.34 -10.53
N GLN A 103 2.73 2.54 -10.82
CA GLN A 103 2.56 1.38 -11.68
C GLN A 103 3.20 0.18 -11.02
N TYR A 104 2.40 -0.88 -10.91
CA TYR A 104 2.82 -2.23 -10.59
C TYR A 104 2.91 -3.04 -11.90
N THR A 105 3.95 -3.84 -12.05
CA THR A 105 4.09 -4.78 -13.15
C THR A 105 4.59 -6.11 -12.61
N LYS A 106 3.94 -7.20 -13.04
CA LYS A 106 4.40 -8.56 -12.82
C LYS A 106 4.59 -9.24 -14.17
N ARG A 107 5.75 -9.87 -14.38
CA ARG A 107 6.04 -10.69 -15.55
C ARG A 107 6.65 -12.01 -15.09
N GLY A 108 5.87 -13.08 -15.11
CA GLY A 108 6.25 -14.34 -14.48
C GLY A 108 6.50 -14.15 -12.97
N ASN A 109 7.75 -14.38 -12.54
CA ASN A 109 8.16 -14.21 -11.13
C ASN A 109 8.80 -12.83 -10.84
N GLU A 110 9.03 -12.01 -11.87
CA GLU A 110 9.58 -10.68 -11.70
C GLU A 110 8.46 -9.68 -11.39
N VAL A 111 8.66 -8.89 -10.34
CA VAL A 111 7.73 -7.84 -9.91
C VAL A 111 8.49 -6.53 -9.82
N SER A 112 7.92 -5.47 -10.37
CA SER A 112 8.42 -4.12 -10.25
C SER A 112 7.29 -3.16 -9.91
N THR A 113 7.62 -2.09 -9.20
CA THR A 113 6.68 -1.01 -8.92
C THR A 113 7.45 0.29 -8.81
N TYR A 114 6.83 1.40 -9.21
CA TYR A 114 7.37 2.73 -8.97
C TYR A 114 6.28 3.73 -8.61
N PHE A 115 6.72 4.80 -7.96
CA PHE A 115 5.96 6.03 -7.75
C PHE A 115 6.62 7.14 -8.58
N SER A 116 5.83 7.97 -9.22
CA SER A 116 6.31 9.17 -9.90
C SER A 116 5.35 10.33 -9.73
N GLU A 117 5.90 11.54 -9.70
CA GLU A 117 5.15 12.76 -9.80
C GLU A 117 5.36 13.40 -11.17
N VAL A 118 4.27 13.79 -11.81
CA VAL A 118 4.24 14.32 -13.18
C VAL A 118 3.62 15.70 -13.15
N ASP A 119 4.25 16.68 -13.80
CA ASP A 119 3.72 18.05 -13.89
C ASP A 119 2.53 18.14 -14.85
N LYS A 120 1.98 19.36 -15.00
CA LYS A 120 0.79 19.60 -15.83
C LYS A 120 1.10 19.49 -17.33
N GLU A 121 2.36 19.66 -17.70
CA GLU A 121 2.89 19.55 -19.05
C GLU A 121 3.18 18.09 -19.43
N GLY A 122 3.15 17.17 -18.47
CA GLY A 122 3.41 15.75 -18.66
C GLY A 122 4.87 15.33 -18.47
N ASN A 123 5.73 16.22 -17.96
CA ASN A 123 7.10 15.88 -17.64
C ASN A 123 7.18 15.19 -16.28
N GLU A 124 8.06 14.19 -16.18
CA GLU A 124 8.33 13.50 -14.93
C GLU A 124 9.18 14.40 -14.01
N ALA A 125 8.57 14.89 -12.93
CA ALA A 125 9.23 15.72 -11.93
C ALA A 125 10.05 14.87 -10.95
N SER A 126 9.53 13.69 -10.60
CA SER A 126 10.24 12.73 -9.76
C SER A 126 9.82 11.29 -10.11
N LYS A 127 10.73 10.34 -9.88
CA LYS A 127 10.45 8.90 -9.99
C LYS A 127 11.29 8.12 -9.01
N SER A 128 10.66 7.23 -8.26
CA SER A 128 11.31 6.34 -7.31
C SER A 128 10.79 4.91 -7.49
N TYR A 129 11.70 3.95 -7.61
CA TYR A 129 11.34 2.55 -7.73
C TYR A 129 11.24 1.90 -6.35
N CYS A 130 10.36 0.91 -6.25
CA CYS A 130 10.30 0.03 -5.11
C CYS A 130 11.43 -1.00 -5.17
N LYS A 131 12.05 -1.27 -4.02
CA LYS A 131 12.98 -2.38 -3.85
C LYS A 131 12.25 -3.70 -4.09
N PRO A 132 12.71 -4.58 -5.00
CA PRO A 132 11.93 -5.74 -5.45
C PRO A 132 11.39 -6.63 -4.31
N ASN A 133 12.21 -6.93 -3.31
CA ASN A 133 11.85 -7.84 -2.22
C ASN A 133 10.93 -7.21 -1.14
N THR A 134 10.52 -5.96 -1.32
CA THR A 134 9.63 -5.25 -0.38
C THR A 134 8.23 -5.07 -0.94
N ILE A 135 8.01 -5.39 -2.22
CA ILE A 135 6.74 -5.19 -2.90
C ILE A 135 5.73 -6.23 -2.41
N THR A 136 4.66 -5.74 -1.82
CA THR A 136 3.49 -6.51 -1.41
C THR A 136 2.28 -5.93 -2.11
N VAL A 137 1.45 -6.80 -2.70
CA VAL A 137 0.26 -6.40 -3.44
C VAL A 137 -0.90 -7.30 -3.06
N ASN A 138 -2.06 -6.71 -2.86
CA ASN A 138 -3.30 -7.43 -2.74
C ASN A 138 -3.70 -7.94 -4.13
N GLU A 139 -3.84 -9.25 -4.31
CA GLU A 139 -4.21 -9.84 -5.61
C GLU A 139 -5.51 -9.27 -6.19
N ALA A 140 -6.44 -8.83 -5.34
CA ALA A 140 -7.66 -8.19 -5.80
C ALA A 140 -7.37 -6.87 -6.55
N LEU A 141 -6.32 -6.14 -6.18
CA LEU A 141 -5.91 -4.90 -6.85
C LEU A 141 -5.54 -5.18 -8.31
N THR A 142 -4.77 -6.22 -8.57
CA THR A 142 -4.29 -6.53 -9.92
C THR A 142 -5.32 -7.28 -10.76
N GLN A 143 -6.26 -7.98 -10.13
CA GLN A 143 -7.33 -8.70 -10.83
C GLN A 143 -8.56 -7.82 -11.15
N LYS A 144 -8.89 -6.88 -10.25
CA LYS A 144 -10.16 -6.14 -10.29
C LYS A 144 -9.99 -4.63 -10.18
N GLY A 145 -8.79 -4.16 -9.82
CA GLY A 145 -8.58 -2.76 -9.49
C GLY A 145 -9.27 -2.33 -8.20
N ILE A 146 -9.29 -1.02 -7.99
CA ILE A 146 -10.04 -0.37 -6.91
C ILE A 146 -11.47 -0.13 -7.38
N SER A 147 -12.45 -0.59 -6.59
CA SER A 147 -13.86 -0.41 -6.91
C SER A 147 -14.22 1.09 -6.99
N GLY A 148 -15.00 1.46 -7.99
CA GLY A 148 -15.44 2.85 -8.20
C GLY A 148 -14.42 3.75 -8.89
N VAL A 149 -13.14 3.38 -8.93
CA VAL A 149 -12.11 4.13 -9.66
C VAL A 149 -12.28 3.89 -11.16
N LYS A 150 -12.33 4.96 -11.95
CA LYS A 150 -12.52 4.87 -13.40
C LYS A 150 -11.33 4.17 -14.07
N VAL A 151 -11.61 3.15 -14.87
CA VAL A 151 -10.60 2.51 -15.72
C VAL A 151 -10.32 3.40 -16.94
N ILE A 152 -9.04 3.61 -17.25
CA ILE A 152 -8.56 4.27 -18.46
C ILE A 152 -7.89 3.24 -19.37
N ASP A 153 -8.18 3.34 -20.67
CA ASP A 153 -7.60 2.50 -21.73
C ASP A 153 -6.29 3.09 -22.26
#